data_AF-A0A6A8AHP3-F1
#
_entry.id   AF-A0A6A8AHP3-F1
#
_cell.length_a   1.000
_cell.length_b   1.000
_cell.length_c   1.000
_cell.angle_alpha   90.00
_cell.angle_beta   90.00
_cell.angle_gamma   90.00
#
_symmetry.space_group_name_H-M   'P 1'
#
loop_
_entity.id
_entity.type
_entity.pdbx_description
1 polymer ?
#
loop_
_entity_poly.entity_id
_entity_poly.type
_entity_poly.pdbx_seq_one_letter_code
_entity_poly.pdbx_strand_id
1 'polypeptide(L)' 'MSGIARERRIQEIGEPEGIGIEFGIISESEARVVIEGYIRGHPGCTTSEIIENLRLDPSLVVEVLNHLEEEDKVRGEEVK' A
#
# COMPACT_ATOMS: atom_id res chain seq x y z
N MET A 1 -1.65 36.20 40.84
CA MET A 1 -2.61 35.20 40.35
C MET A 1 -1.92 34.46 39.21
N SER A 2 -1.46 33.24 39.51
CA SER A 2 -0.48 32.49 38.71
C SER A 2 -1.16 31.35 37.95
N GLY A 3 -0.70 31.08 36.73
CA GLY A 3 -0.67 29.73 36.17
C GLY A 3 -1.84 29.32 35.29
N ILE A 4 -1.72 29.58 33.98
CA ILE A 4 -2.44 28.81 32.94
C ILE A 4 -1.75 27.45 32.84
N ALA A 5 -2.38 26.39 33.36
CA ALA A 5 -1.90 25.02 33.17
C ALA A 5 -2.63 24.39 31.97
N ARG A 6 -1.87 24.22 30.87
CA ARG A 6 -2.24 23.42 29.69
C ARG A 6 -2.12 21.94 30.05
N GLU A 7 -3.18 21.16 29.88
CA GLU A 7 -3.08 19.70 29.85
C GLU A 7 -3.32 19.22 28.42
N ARG A 8 -2.23 18.84 27.73
CA ARG A 8 -2.28 18.06 26.50
C ARG A 8 -2.32 16.58 26.89
N ARG A 9 -3.41 15.89 26.54
CA ARG A 9 -3.48 14.42 26.60
C ARG A 9 -2.85 13.88 25.32
N ILE A 10 -1.64 13.35 25.41
CA ILE A 10 -1.05 12.53 24.35
C ILE A 10 -1.39 11.08 24.71
N GLN A 11 -2.07 10.37 23.81
CA GLN A 11 -2.31 8.94 23.95
C GLN A 11 -1.06 8.22 23.47
N GLU A 12 -0.39 7.51 24.38
CA GLU A 12 0.68 6.56 24.04
C GLU A 12 0.04 5.33 23.39
N ILE A 13 0.40 5.08 22.14
CA ILE A 13 0.14 3.80 21.49
C ILE A 13 1.53 3.19 21.30
N GLY A 14 1.84 2.15 22.07
CA GLY A 14 3.06 1.37 21.89
C GLY A 14 2.95 0.53 20.63
N GLU A 15 3.91 0.66 19.72
CA GLU A 15 4.03 -0.19 18.55
C GLU A 15 4.96 -1.37 18.85
N PRO A 16 4.63 -2.60 18.43
CA PRO A 16 5.53 -3.74 18.56
C PRO A 16 6.66 -3.65 17.53
N GLU A 17 7.86 -4.06 17.92
CA GLU A 17 9.06 -4.16 17.09
C GLU A 17 8.85 -5.12 15.91
N GLY A 18 8.31 -4.62 14.81
CA GLY A 18 8.37 -5.23 13.48
C GLY A 18 9.36 -4.45 12.64
N ILE A 19 10.10 -5.12 11.75
CA ILE A 19 10.88 -4.45 10.71
C ILE A 19 9.85 -3.78 9.79
N GLY A 20 9.44 -2.56 10.14
CA GLY A 20 8.39 -1.82 9.46
C GLY A 20 8.87 -1.42 8.08
N ILE A 21 8.40 -2.11 7.05
CA ILE A 21 8.51 -1.60 5.69
C ILE A 21 7.57 -0.41 5.63
N GLU A 22 8.10 0.82 5.56
CA GLU A 22 7.30 2.03 5.40
C GLU A 22 6.63 2.01 4.02
N PHE A 23 5.34 1.72 3.97
CA PHE A 23 4.53 1.84 2.76
C PHE A 23 4.07 3.29 2.57
N GLY A 24 4.09 3.77 1.33
CA GLY A 24 3.59 5.10 1.02
C GLY A 24 2.09 5.20 1.30
N ILE A 25 1.65 6.26 1.98
CA ILE A 25 0.23 6.58 2.13
C ILE A 25 -0.25 7.13 0.78
N ILE A 26 -0.90 6.28 -0.01
CA ILE A 26 -1.45 6.61 -1.32
C ILE A 26 -2.93 6.21 -1.37
N SER A 27 -3.75 6.92 -2.13
CA SER A 27 -5.15 6.53 -2.33
C SER A 27 -5.27 5.32 -3.27
N GLU A 28 -6.35 4.55 -3.17
CA GLU A 28 -6.63 3.42 -4.08
C GLU A 28 -6.66 3.87 -5.55
N SER A 29 -7.25 5.02 -5.84
CA SER A 29 -7.32 5.57 -7.20
C SER A 29 -5.94 5.88 -7.78
N GLU A 30 -5.02 6.40 -6.97
CA GLU A 30 -3.64 6.66 -7.40
C GLU A 30 -2.85 5.35 -7.49
N ALA A 31 -3.01 4.44 -6.53
CA ALA A 31 -2.42 3.10 -6.54
C ALA A 31 -2.77 2.36 -7.84
N ARG A 32 -4.03 2.46 -8.27
CA ARG A 32 -4.51 1.91 -9.53
C ARG A 32 -3.74 2.41 -10.75
N VAL A 33 -3.54 3.72 -10.84
CA VAL A 33 -2.83 4.34 -11.97
C VAL A 33 -1.38 3.86 -12.02
N VAL A 34 -0.70 3.81 -10.87
CA VAL A 34 0.71 3.40 -10.82
C VAL A 34 0.88 1.89 -11.04
N ILE A 35 -0.02 1.06 -10.51
CA ILE A 35 -0.01 -0.39 -10.71
C ILE A 35 -0.29 -0.73 -12.18
N GLU A 36 -1.34 -0.15 -12.80
CA GLU A 36 -1.61 -0.35 -14.23
C GLU A 36 -0.42 0.09 -15.08
N GLY A 37 0.19 1.24 -14.76
CA GLY A 37 1.37 1.74 -15.45
C GLY A 37 2.57 0.79 -15.33
N TYR A 38 2.80 0.25 -14.13
CA TYR A 38 3.88 -0.68 -13.87
C TYR A 38 3.69 -1.99 -14.65
N ILE A 39 2.50 -2.59 -14.61
CA ILE A 39 2.19 -3.85 -15.33
C ILE A 39 2.37 -3.68 -16.83
N ARG A 40 1.92 -2.55 -17.41
CA ARG A 40 2.12 -2.26 -18.85
C ARG A 40 3.60 -2.14 -19.21
N GLY A 41 4.41 -1.62 -18.30
CA GLY A 41 5.87 -1.51 -18.49
C GLY A 41 6.63 -2.82 -18.25
N HIS A 42 6.03 -3.75 -17.48
CA HIS A 42 6.66 -5.00 -17.06
C HIS A 42 5.70 -6.20 -17.24
N PRO A 43 5.43 -6.63 -18.48
CA PRO A 43 4.56 -7.78 -18.73
C PRO A 43 5.09 -9.05 -18.05
N GLY A 44 4.22 -9.75 -17.34
CA GLY A 44 4.58 -10.96 -16.59
C GLY A 44 5.22 -10.70 -15.22
N CYS A 45 5.19 -9.45 -14.73
CA CYS A 45 5.63 -9.15 -13.38
C CYS A 45 4.78 -9.89 -12.33
N THR A 46 5.43 -10.22 -11.22
CA THR A 46 4.82 -10.83 -10.05
C THR A 46 4.23 -9.78 -9.12
N THR A 47 3.27 -10.17 -8.29
CA THR A 47 2.71 -9.31 -7.24
C THR A 47 3.79 -8.80 -6.29
N SER A 48 4.78 -9.63 -5.94
CA SER A 48 5.92 -9.23 -5.11
C SER A 48 6.75 -8.12 -5.76
N GLU A 49 7.02 -8.20 -7.07
CA GLU A 49 7.72 -7.14 -7.79
C GLU A 49 6.94 -5.82 -7.77
N ILE A 50 5.60 -5.87 -7.89
CA ILE A 50 4.75 -4.66 -7.81
C ILE A 50 4.89 -4.02 -6.42
N ILE A 51 4.75 -4.82 -5.35
CA ILE A 51 4.85 -4.36 -3.95
C ILE A 51 6.22 -3.74 -3.69
N GLU A 52 7.30 -4.43 -4.04
CA GLU A 52 8.67 -4.02 -3.74
C GLU A 52 9.09 -2.79 -4.55
N ASN A 53 8.79 -2.76 -5.86
CA ASN A 53 9.20 -1.67 -6.73
C ASN A 53 8.35 -0.41 -6.55
N LEU A 54 7.06 -0.55 -6.27
CA LEU A 54 6.18 0.60 -6.04
C LEU A 54 6.12 1.03 -4.57
N ARG A 55 6.68 0.22 -3.64
CA ARG A 55 6.65 0.44 -2.19
C ARG A 55 5.24 0.69 -1.66
N LEU A 56 4.30 -0.11 -2.17
CA LEU A 56 2.88 -0.03 -1.83
C LEU A 56 2.52 -1.07 -0.78
N ASP A 57 1.52 -0.74 0.04
CA ASP A 57 0.97 -1.68 1.00
C ASP A 57 0.50 -2.98 0.30
N PRO A 58 0.92 -4.16 0.75
CA PRO A 58 0.57 -5.43 0.12
C PRO A 58 -0.93 -5.65 0.02
N SER A 59 -1.69 -5.24 1.04
CA SER A 59 -3.15 -5.39 1.08
C SER A 59 -3.79 -4.51 0.01
N LEU A 60 -3.34 -3.26 -0.09
CA LEU A 60 -3.81 -2.34 -1.12
C LEU A 60 -3.47 -2.84 -2.54
N VAL A 61 -2.27 -3.38 -2.74
CA VAL A 61 -1.87 -3.95 -4.04
C VAL A 61 -2.77 -5.11 -4.43
N VAL A 62 -3.00 -6.05 -3.50
CA VAL A 62 -3.87 -7.21 -3.76
C VAL A 62 -5.30 -6.77 -4.06
N GLU A 63 -5.85 -5.82 -3.31
CA GLU A 63 -7.20 -5.28 -3.53
C GLU A 63 -7.31 -4.64 -4.92
N VAL A 64 -6.37 -3.78 -5.30
CA VAL A 64 -6.34 -3.14 -6.62
C VAL A 64 -6.17 -4.15 -7.75
N LEU A 65 -5.30 -5.16 -7.58
CA LEU A 65 -5.12 -6.20 -8.59
C LEU A 65 -6.39 -7.03 -8.79
N ASN A 66 -7.09 -7.38 -7.72
CA ASN A 66 -8.38 -8.08 -7.81
C ASN A 66 -9.40 -7.23 -8.58
N HIS A 67 -9.51 -5.93 -8.27
CA HIS A 67 -10.42 -5.02 -8.99
C HIS A 67 -10.05 -4.90 -10.48
N LEU A 68 -8.76 -4.89 -10.81
CA LEU A 68 -8.30 -4.86 -12.21
C LEU A 68 -8.59 -6.16 -12.94
N GLU A 69 -8.52 -7.31 -12.27
CA GLU A 69 -8.84 -8.61 -12.84
C GLU A 69 -10.35 -8.78 -13.06
N GLU A 70 -11.17 -8.34 -12.10
CA GLU A 70 -12.63 -8.30 -12.23
C GLU A 70 -13.10 -7.42 -13.40
N GLU A 71 -12.33 -6.38 -13.75
CA GLU A 71 -12.57 -5.51 -14.90
C GLU A 71 -11.95 -6.02 -16.23
N ASP A 72 -11.43 -7.25 -16.28
CA ASP A 72 -10.74 -7.83 -17.44
C ASP A 72 -9.53 -7.01 -17.95
N LYS A 73 -8.94 -6.15 -17.10
CA LYS A 73 -7.79 -5.30 -17.46
C LYS A 73 -6.45 -5.98 -17.29
N VAL A 74 -6.36 -6.92 -16.35
CA VAL A 74 -5.19 -7.74 -16.07
C VAL A 74 -5.65 -9.18 -15.86
N ARG A 75 -4.72 -10.13 -15.91
CA ARG A 75 -4.99 -11.53 -15.63
C ARG A 75 -3.90 -12.09 -14.72
N GLY A 76 -4.30 -12.66 -13.60
CA GLY A 76 -3.39 -13.40 -12.73
C GLY A 76 -3.10 -14.80 -13.27
N GLU A 77 -1.88 -15.27 -13.09
CA GLU A 77 -1.53 -16.68 -13.29
C GLU A 77 -0.83 -17.20 -12.02
N GLU A 78 -1.25 -18.36 -11.53
CA GLU A 78 -0.52 -19.04 -10.45
C GLU A 78 0.80 -19.58 -10.99
N VAL A 79 1.91 -19.08 -10.45
CA VAL A 79 3.24 -19.62 -10.71
C VAL A 79 3.38 -20.91 -9.89
N LYS A 80 3.57 -22.03 -10.57
CA LYS A 80 3.75 -23.37 -9.98
C LYS A 80 5.20 -23.66 -9.60
#